data_AF-N1VTG1-F1
#
_entry.id   AF-N1VTG1-F1
#
_cell.length_a   1.000
_cell.length_b   1.000
_cell.length_c   1.000
_cell.angle_alpha   90.00
_cell.angle_beta   90.00
_cell.angle_gamma   90.00
#
_symmetry.space_group_name_H-M   'P 1'
#
loop_
_entity.id
_entity.type
_entity.pdbx_description
1 polymer ?
#
loop_
_entity_poly.entity_id
_entity_poly.type
_entity_poly.pdbx_seq_one_letter_code
_entity_poly.pdbx_strand_id
1 'polypeptide(L)' 'MEYNVIGDNVNFASRIEGLTQHYHCPIFVSLATFKQLEGNYSVQASFLLLEMDQVIVEGKLKPITIYEIVCL' A
#
# COMPACT_ATOMS: atom_id res chain seq x y z
N MET A 1 -26.11 8.23 -13.41
CA MET A 1 -25.09 7.31 -13.98
C MET A 1 -24.12 7.01 -12.87
N GLU A 2 -23.88 5.74 -12.56
CA GLU A 2 -22.85 5.34 -11.60
C GLU A 2 -21.54 5.11 -12.36
N TYR A 3 -20.47 5.80 -11.95
CA TYR A 3 -19.13 5.61 -12.49
C TYR A 3 -18.35 4.74 -11.50
N ASN A 4 -17.81 3.62 -11.98
CA ASN A 4 -17.04 2.70 -11.14
C ASN A 4 -15.64 2.47 -11.74
N VAL A 5 -14.68 2.16 -10.88
CA VAL A 5 -13.31 1.82 -11.27
C VAL A 5 -13.18 0.30 -11.23
N ILE A 6 -12.74 -0.29 -12.34
CA ILE A 6 -12.58 -1.75 -12.48
C ILE A 6 -11.13 -2.03 -12.87
N GLY A 7 -10.52 -3.03 -12.23
CA GLY A 7 -9.19 -3.52 -12.59
C GLY A 7 -8.40 -4.13 -11.44
N ASP A 8 -7.24 -4.69 -11.77
CA ASP A 8 -6.36 -5.35 -10.80
C ASP A 8 -5.90 -4.43 -9.67
N ASN A 9 -5.63 -3.15 -9.98
CA ASN A 9 -5.13 -2.19 -8.99
C ASN A 9 -6.18 -1.85 -7.93
N VAL A 10 -7.46 -1.72 -8.30
CA VAL A 10 -8.53 -1.47 -7.31
C VAL A 10 -8.77 -2.71 -6.44
N ASN A 11 -8.70 -3.90 -7.04
CA ASN A 11 -8.79 -5.17 -6.32
C ASN A 11 -7.58 -5.43 -5.40
N PHE A 12 -6.41 -4.92 -5.76
CA PHE A 12 -5.21 -5.00 -4.94
C PHE A 12 -5.28 -4.02 -3.77
N ALA A 13 -5.71 -2.78 -4.02
CA ALA A 13 -5.87 -1.77 -2.98
C ALA A 13 -6.89 -2.20 -1.90
N SER A 14 -8.05 -2.76 -2.29
CA SER A 14 -9.04 -3.24 -1.33
C SER A 14 -8.52 -4.40 -0.46
N ARG A 15 -7.70 -5.28 -1.04
CA ARG A 15 -7.09 -6.38 -0.28
C ARG A 15 -6.03 -5.90 0.70
N ILE A 16 -5.21 -4.92 0.33
CA ILE A 16 -4.26 -4.29 1.26
C ILE A 16 -4.99 -3.57 2.38
N GLU A 17 -6.09 -2.87 2.09
CA GLU A 17 -6.89 -2.20 3.11
C GLU A 17 -7.40 -3.20 4.15
N GLY A 18 -7.87 -4.38 3.74
CA GLY A 18 -8.26 -5.43 4.69
C GLY A 18 -7.13 -5.90 5.61
N LEU A 19 -5.86 -5.81 5.18
CA LEU A 19 -4.70 -6.18 6.01
C LEU A 19 -4.45 -5.18 7.15
N THR A 20 -4.92 -3.92 7.05
CA THR A 20 -4.80 -2.93 8.13
C THR A 20 -5.41 -3.44 9.43
N GLN A 21 -6.55 -4.13 9.34
CA GLN A 21 -7.23 -4.73 10.48
C GLN A 21 -6.41 -5.87 11.11
N HIS A 22 -5.74 -6.68 10.28
CA HIS A 22 -4.95 -7.81 10.73
C HIS A 22 -3.65 -7.37 11.42
N TYR A 23 -2.95 -6.40 10.84
CA TYR A 23 -1.67 -5.92 11.37
C TYR A 23 -1.80 -4.78 12.38
N HIS A 24 -3.02 -4.29 12.63
CA HIS A 24 -3.28 -3.10 13.46
C HIS A 24 -2.49 -1.86 13.04
N CYS A 25 -2.18 -1.77 11.74
CA CYS A 25 -1.46 -0.68 11.12
C CYS A 25 -2.48 0.19 10.35
N PRO A 26 -2.52 1.52 10.57
CA PRO A 26 -3.56 2.37 9.99
C PRO A 26 -3.34 2.65 8.50
N ILE A 27 -2.10 2.60 8.00
CA ILE A 27 -1.76 3.01 6.64
C ILE A 27 -0.74 2.06 6.02
N PHE A 28 -1.19 1.29 5.04
CA PHE A 28 -0.32 0.54 4.16
C PHE A 28 -0.17 1.19 2.80
N VAL A 29 1.01 1.01 2.19
CA VAL A 29 1.32 1.47 0.85
C VAL A 29 2.10 0.41 0.09
N SER A 30 1.91 0.34 -1.22
CA SER A 30 2.79 -0.44 -2.08
C SER A 30 4.05 0.36 -2.43
N LEU A 31 5.18 -0.32 -2.64
CA LEU A 31 6.40 0.36 -3.09
C LEU A 31 6.20 1.15 -4.39
N ALA A 32 5.35 0.65 -5.29
CA ALA A 32 5.06 1.31 -6.57
C ALA A 32 4.33 2.64 -6.39
N THR A 33 3.37 2.70 -5.46
CA THR A 33 2.67 3.94 -5.09
C THR A 33 3.61 4.90 -4.38
N PHE A 34 4.38 4.38 -3.43
CA PHE A 34 5.29 5.19 -2.64
C PHE A 34 6.39 5.85 -3.48
N LYS A 35 6.93 5.14 -4.48
CA LYS A 35 7.92 5.68 -5.43
C LYS A 35 7.42 6.83 -6.29
N GLN A 36 6.12 7.08 -6.34
CA GLN A 36 5.51 8.21 -7.04
C GLN A 36 5.38 9.45 -6.16
N LEU A 37 5.73 9.38 -4.87
CA LEU A 37 5.76 10.54 -3.99
C LEU A 37 6.96 11.42 -4.34
N GLU A 38 6.70 12.71 -4.53
CA GLU A 38 7.70 13.71 -4.89
C GLU A 38 7.70 14.89 -3.90
N GLY A 39 8.78 15.67 -3.92
CA GLY A 39 8.93 16.88 -3.10
C GLY A 39 9.00 16.59 -1.60
N ASN A 40 8.29 17.41 -0.81
CA ASN A 40 8.30 17.35 0.65
C ASN A 40 7.68 16.06 1.22
N TYR A 41 7.04 15.24 0.39
CA TYR A 41 6.39 13.98 0.82
C TYR A 41 7.27 12.74 0.58
N SER A 42 8.53 12.91 0.20
CA SER A 42 9.47 11.79 0.03
C SER A 42 9.97 11.22 1.38
N VAL A 43 10.59 10.02 1.34
CA VAL A 43 11.19 9.33 2.51
C VAL A 43 12.05 10.25 3.39
N GLN A 44 12.66 11.25 2.75
CA GLN A 44 13.69 12.09 3.33
C GLN A 44 13.12 13.34 3.99
N ALA A 45 11.84 13.66 3.76
CA ALA A 45 11.27 14.95 4.13
C ALA A 45 10.08 14.87 5.11
N SER A 46 9.20 13.86 5.01
CA SER A 46 8.00 13.79 5.89
C SER A 46 7.57 12.38 6.35
N PHE A 47 8.00 11.32 5.67
CA PHE A 47 7.48 9.97 5.93
C PHE A 47 8.58 8.93 6.01
N LEU A 48 8.51 8.05 7.01
CA LEU A 48 9.30 6.82 7.05
C LEU A 48 8.50 5.67 6.44
N LEU A 49 9.21 4.83 5.68
CA LEU A 49 8.65 3.61 5.11
C LEU A 49 9.21 2.40 5.86
N LEU A 50 8.33 1.64 6.51
CA LEU A 50 8.69 0.41 7.22
C LEU A 50 8.22 -0.80 6.42
N GLU A 51 9.14 -1.69 6.05
CA GLU A 51 8.78 -2.97 5.44
C GLU A 51 8.12 -3.86 6.49
N MET A 52 6.88 -4.29 6.25
CA MET A 52 6.08 -5.01 7.24
C MET A 52 6.04 -6.51 6.98
N ASP A 53 5.65 -6.91 5.77
CA ASP A 53 5.62 -8.32 5.39
C ASP A 53 5.56 -8.51 3.86
N GLN A 54 5.74 -9.75 3.40
CA GLN A 54 5.42 -10.20 2.05
C GLN A 54 4.16 -11.05 2.05
N VAL A 55 3.11 -10.53 1.44
CA VAL A 55 1.80 -11.18 1.40
C VAL A 55 1.47 -11.66 -0.01
N ILE A 56 0.82 -12.82 -0.10
CA ILE A 56 0.23 -13.31 -1.35
C ILE A 56 -1.25 -12.95 -1.29
N VAL A 57 -1.66 -12.00 -2.13
CA VAL A 57 -3.08 -11.67 -2.30
C VAL A 57 -3.71 -12.58 -3.35
N GLU A 58 -4.99 -12.87 -3.18
CA GLU A 58 -5.75 -13.69 -4.11
C GLU A 58 -5.62 -13.16 -5.55
N GLY A 59 -5.30 -14.06 -6.48
CA GLY A 59 -5.05 -13.74 -7.89
C GLY A 59 -3.62 -13.30 -8.23
N LYS A 60 -2.71 -13.23 -7.25
CA LYS A 60 -1.27 -13.00 -7.50
C LYS A 60 -0.46 -14.24 -7.17
N LEU A 61 0.44 -14.63 -8.08
CA LEU A 61 1.36 -15.76 -7.91
C LEU A 61 2.66 -15.40 -7.18
N LYS A 62 3.03 -14.11 -7.25
CA LYS A 62 4.23 -13.59 -6.60
C LYS A 62 3.83 -12.86 -5.32
N PRO A 63 4.54 -13.09 -4.19
CA PRO A 63 4.37 -12.28 -3.00
C PRO A 63 4.59 -10.80 -3.30
N ILE A 64 3.86 -9.95 -2.59
CA ILE A 64 3.99 -8.51 -2.67
C ILE A 64 4.38 -8.00 -1.29
N THR A 65 5.45 -7.21 -1.25
CA THR A 65 5.87 -6.52 -0.04
C THR A 65 4.93 -5.36 0.26
N ILE A 66 4.39 -5.31 1.48
CA ILE A 66 3.60 -4.19 1.99
C ILE A 66 4.44 -3.36 2.95
N TYR A 67 4.20 -2.06 2.94
CA TYR A 67 4.93 -1.10 3.75
C TYR A 67 3.98 -0.27 4.59
N GLU A 68 4.31 -0.06 5.85
CA GLU A 68 3.65 0.94 6.69
C GLU A 68 4.27 2.32 6.43
N ILE A 69 3.41 3.35 6.38
CA ILE A 69 3.84 4.75 6.38
C ILE A 69 3.73 5.29 7.80
N VAL A 70 4.82 5.86 8.30
CA VAL A 70 4.86 6.58 9.58
C VAL A 70 5.26 8.03 9.33
N CYS A 71 4.54 8.99 9.92
CA CYS A 71 4.94 10.40 9.89
C CYS A 71 6.08 10.64 10.88
N LEU A 72 7.09 11.40 10.45
CA LEU A 72 8.20 11.86 11.29
C LEU A 72 7.87 13.19 11.97
#